data_AF-A0A1H4CG79-F1
#
_entry.id   AF-A0A1H4CG79-F1
#
_cell.length_a   1.000
_cell.length_b   1.000
_cell.length_c   1.000
_cell.angle_alpha   90.00
_cell.angle_beta   90.00
_cell.angle_gamma   90.00
#
_symmetry.space_group_name_H-M   'P 1'
#
loop_
_entity.id
_entity.type
_entity.pdbx_description
1 polymer ?
#
loop_
_entity_poly.entity_id
_entity_poly.type
_entity_poly.pdbx_seq_one_letter_code
_entity_poly.pdbx_strand_id
1 'polypeptide(L)'
;MKMMWMLAFTLLPVLAITYISWHIWCLLPLSWIWKTIAIVLIAGSFLLMFAGIWRSTDRMPMPLAITVYEIGTSSIFILLYLFMLFLVLDLGRLLRIVSRTLLYNNGWTAGGIALLMFGLFLYGHLHYKHKYREEMTITSEKVTKPIKLVMMSDLHLGYHNRRDELHRWVDMINAEHPDLILIAGDIIDGSMRPLKEQKMHEEFQRLNAPVYACLGNHEYYSGEPGAQLFYKDAGIHLLQDSAVIVGDLGIIGRDDRTNQHRKSLGKIMELATQHLPLNTKYTILLDHQPYHLEQAERHHVDFQFSGHTHHGQVWPISWITDAIYECSFGAYKRGHTNYYISSGLGIWGGMFRIGTRSEYVVVTIQH
;
A
#
# COMPACT_ATOMS: atom_id res chain seq x y z
N MET A 1 6.36 10.78 19.44
CA MET A 1 5.27 11.27 18.56
C MET A 1 4.40 12.22 19.39
N LYS A 2 4.34 13.52 19.04
CA LYS A 2 3.88 14.60 19.93
C LYS A 2 2.37 14.47 20.23
N MET A 3 1.97 14.61 21.49
CA MET A 3 0.59 14.46 22.03
C MET A 3 -0.54 15.07 21.16
N MET A 4 -0.24 16.17 20.47
CA MET A 4 -1.15 16.82 19.50
C MET A 4 -1.57 15.92 18.32
N TRP A 5 -0.66 15.11 17.78
CA TRP A 5 -0.97 14.17 16.71
C TRP A 5 -1.83 13.00 17.18
N MET A 6 -1.61 12.54 18.42
CA MET A 6 -2.43 11.50 19.04
C MET A 6 -3.85 12.02 19.34
N LEU A 7 -3.99 13.29 19.75
CA LEU A 7 -5.29 13.93 19.90
C LEU A 7 -6.00 14.09 18.56
N ALA A 8 -5.32 14.56 17.51
CA ALA A 8 -5.91 14.66 16.17
C ALA A 8 -6.34 13.28 15.63
N PHE A 9 -5.50 12.25 15.81
CA PHE A 9 -5.76 10.88 15.37
C PHE A 9 -6.97 10.23 16.08
N THR A 10 -7.35 10.71 17.27
CA THR A 10 -8.47 10.16 18.05
C THR A 10 -9.72 11.04 18.00
N LEU A 11 -9.59 12.37 18.06
CA LEU A 11 -10.72 13.30 18.00
C LEU A 11 -11.33 13.39 16.60
N LEU A 12 -10.52 13.46 15.54
CA LEU A 12 -11.05 13.67 14.19
C LEU A 12 -11.98 12.53 13.75
N PRO A 13 -11.63 11.23 13.94
CA PRO A 13 -12.55 10.14 13.61
C PRO A 13 -13.83 10.17 14.44
N VAL A 14 -13.75 10.49 15.74
CA VAL A 14 -14.94 10.59 16.62
C VAL A 14 -15.87 11.70 16.16
N LEU A 15 -15.32 12.87 15.82
CA LEU A 15 -16.10 14.00 15.29
C LEU A 15 -16.74 13.64 13.93
N ALA A 16 -15.99 13.01 13.03
CA ALA A 16 -16.50 12.57 11.73
C ALA A 16 -17.64 11.54 11.87
N ILE A 17 -17.47 10.53 12.73
CA ILE A 17 -18.50 9.52 12.99
C ILE A 17 -19.74 10.16 13.62
N THR A 18 -19.56 11.10 14.55
CA THR A 18 -20.69 11.83 15.18
C THR A 18 -21.45 12.64 14.12
N TYR A 19 -20.73 13.34 13.24
CA TYR A 19 -21.31 14.11 12.14
C TYR A 19 -22.08 13.22 11.16
N ILE A 20 -21.50 12.10 10.73
CA ILE A 20 -22.15 11.11 9.86
C ILE A 20 -23.39 10.54 10.54
N SER A 21 -23.29 10.19 11.83
CA SER A 21 -24.38 9.61 12.61
C SER A 21 -25.57 10.57 12.73
N TRP A 22 -25.30 11.87 12.93
CA TRP A 22 -26.32 12.90 12.93
C TRP A 22 -27.08 12.98 11.60
N HIS A 23 -26.35 12.94 10.48
CA HIS A 23 -26.95 12.95 9.15
C HIS A 23 -27.79 11.71 8.89
N ILE A 24 -27.30 10.53 9.25
CA ILE A 24 -28.05 9.27 9.15
C ILE A 24 -29.32 9.33 10.00
N TRP A 25 -29.25 9.87 11.21
CA TRP A 25 -30.40 10.06 12.10
C TRP A 25 -31.47 10.97 11.48
N CYS A 26 -31.04 12.07 10.86
CA CYS A 26 -31.94 13.01 10.21
C CYS A 26 -32.56 12.43 8.94
N LEU A 27 -31.76 11.74 8.14
CA LEU A 27 -32.10 11.30 6.80
C LEU A 27 -33.02 10.08 6.76
N LEU A 28 -32.73 9.05 7.55
CA LEU A 28 -33.45 7.78 7.48
C LEU A 28 -34.92 7.94 7.89
N PRO A 29 -35.90 7.52 7.07
CA PRO A 29 -37.32 7.57 7.43
C PRO A 29 -37.76 6.34 8.23
N LEU A 30 -37.01 6.04 9.30
CA LEU A 30 -37.22 4.86 10.14
C LEU A 30 -37.58 5.26 11.57
N SER A 31 -38.07 4.31 12.36
CA SER A 31 -38.25 4.51 13.81
C SER A 31 -36.90 4.75 14.50
N TRP A 32 -36.93 5.38 15.67
CA TRP A 32 -35.72 5.67 16.44
C TRP A 32 -34.88 4.42 16.75
N ILE A 33 -35.53 3.26 16.94
CA ILE A 33 -34.86 1.97 17.19
C ILE A 33 -33.95 1.61 16.01
N TRP A 34 -34.49 1.62 14.79
CA TRP A 34 -33.73 1.25 13.59
C TRP A 34 -32.64 2.27 13.25
N LYS A 35 -32.86 3.56 13.54
CA LYS A 35 -31.83 4.59 13.41
C LYS A 35 -30.67 4.33 14.36
N THR A 36 -30.95 4.02 15.62
CA THR A 36 -29.94 3.67 16.62
C THR A 36 -29.15 2.44 16.18
N ILE A 37 -29.83 1.40 15.70
CA ILE A 37 -29.15 0.19 15.18
C ILE A 37 -28.19 0.56 14.04
N ALA A 38 -28.64 1.34 13.05
CA ALA A 38 -27.79 1.74 11.92
C ALA A 38 -26.53 2.50 12.38
N ILE A 39 -26.69 3.46 13.31
CA ILE A 39 -25.58 4.23 13.87
C ILE A 39 -24.61 3.33 14.65
N VAL A 40 -25.14 2.43 15.49
CA VAL A 40 -24.32 1.49 16.27
C VAL A 40 -23.55 0.55 15.35
N LEU A 41 -24.15 0.07 14.27
CA LEU A 41 -23.45 -0.78 13.29
C LEU A 41 -22.32 -0.02 12.59
N ILE A 42 -22.54 1.24 12.19
CA ILE A 42 -21.53 2.05 11.53
C ILE A 42 -20.38 2.39 12.48
N ALA A 43 -20.69 2.88 13.68
CA ALA A 43 -19.68 3.16 14.70
C ALA A 43 -18.95 1.87 15.12
N GLY A 44 -19.68 0.78 15.30
CA GLY A 44 -19.14 -0.54 15.61
C GLY A 44 -18.20 -1.05 14.53
N SER A 45 -18.52 -0.86 13.25
CA SER A 45 -17.64 -1.23 12.13
C SER A 45 -16.29 -0.52 12.19
N PHE A 46 -16.27 0.76 12.54
CA PHE A 46 -15.02 1.50 12.76
C PHE A 46 -14.22 0.96 13.95
N LEU A 47 -14.90 0.62 15.04
CA LEU A 47 -14.24 0.06 16.22
C LEU A 47 -13.55 -1.29 15.94
N LEU A 48 -14.05 -2.08 14.98
CA LEU A 48 -13.41 -3.34 14.58
C LEU A 48 -12.00 -3.15 14.01
N MET A 49 -11.67 -1.98 13.44
CA MET A 49 -10.32 -1.67 12.95
C MET A 49 -9.26 -1.85 14.07
N PHE A 50 -9.61 -1.48 15.30
CA PHE A 50 -8.69 -1.60 16.44
C PHE A 50 -8.35 -3.04 16.79
N ALA A 51 -9.21 -4.01 16.45
CA ALA A 51 -8.88 -5.42 16.60
C ALA A 51 -7.69 -5.83 15.71
N GLY A 52 -7.55 -5.23 14.52
CA GLY A 52 -6.38 -5.40 13.65
C GLY A 52 -5.14 -4.70 14.22
N ILE A 53 -5.27 -3.41 14.59
CA ILE A 53 -4.18 -2.60 15.15
C ILE A 53 -3.60 -3.24 16.43
N TRP A 54 -4.44 -3.73 17.33
CA TRP A 54 -4.02 -4.41 18.56
C TRP A 54 -3.79 -5.91 18.38
N ARG A 55 -3.80 -6.41 17.13
CA ARG A 55 -3.57 -7.83 16.80
C ARG A 55 -4.46 -8.81 17.56
N SER A 56 -5.64 -8.36 17.96
CA SER A 56 -6.66 -9.22 18.56
C SER A 56 -7.21 -10.22 17.55
N THR A 57 -7.15 -9.89 16.25
CA THR A 57 -7.48 -10.80 15.14
C THR A 57 -6.63 -12.07 15.14
N ASP A 58 -5.37 -12.02 15.61
CA ASP A 58 -4.49 -13.20 15.71
C ASP A 58 -5.03 -14.27 16.68
N ARG A 59 -5.92 -13.90 17.61
CA ARG A 59 -6.52 -14.82 18.60
C ARG A 59 -7.91 -15.34 18.18
N MET A 60 -8.46 -14.83 17.09
CA MET A 60 -9.80 -15.21 16.60
C MET A 60 -9.72 -16.40 15.64
N PRO A 61 -10.79 -17.20 15.48
CA PRO A 61 -10.91 -18.12 14.35
C PRO A 61 -10.70 -17.39 13.02
N MET A 62 -9.97 -18.01 12.08
CA MET A 62 -9.52 -17.34 10.84
C MET A 62 -10.65 -16.65 10.05
N PRO A 63 -11.83 -17.27 9.82
CA PRO A 63 -12.93 -16.59 9.10
C PRO A 63 -13.44 -15.34 9.83
N LEU A 64 -13.48 -15.37 11.16
CA LEU A 64 -13.88 -14.22 11.98
C LEU A 64 -12.80 -13.13 11.94
N ALA A 65 -11.52 -13.51 12.06
CA ALA A 65 -10.39 -12.58 12.00
C ALA A 65 -10.40 -11.80 10.67
N ILE A 66 -10.59 -12.50 9.55
CA ILE A 66 -10.73 -11.91 8.21
C ILE A 66 -11.90 -10.94 8.18
N THR A 67 -13.08 -11.38 8.59
CA THR A 67 -14.30 -10.57 8.54
C THR A 67 -14.16 -9.29 9.39
N VAL A 68 -13.64 -9.41 10.61
CA VAL A 68 -13.39 -8.29 11.52
C VAL A 68 -12.38 -7.31 10.91
N TYR A 69 -11.28 -7.81 10.35
CA TYR A 69 -10.26 -6.99 9.73
C TYR A 69 -10.78 -6.25 8.49
N GLU A 70 -11.47 -6.96 7.59
CA GLU A 70 -12.00 -6.39 6.35
C GLU A 70 -13.10 -5.35 6.62
N ILE A 71 -14.05 -5.63 7.52
CA ILE A 71 -15.09 -4.65 7.92
C ILE A 71 -14.43 -3.45 8.60
N GLY A 72 -13.52 -3.70 9.55
CA GLY A 72 -12.82 -2.66 10.28
C GLY A 72 -12.08 -1.69 9.38
N THR A 73 -11.22 -2.21 8.52
CA THR A 73 -10.39 -1.39 7.64
C THR A 73 -11.16 -0.76 6.48
N SER A 74 -12.19 -1.44 5.94
CA SER A 74 -13.06 -0.86 4.91
C SER A 74 -13.89 0.31 5.43
N SER A 75 -14.30 0.26 6.70
CA SER A 75 -15.10 1.32 7.31
C SER A 75 -14.41 2.68 7.28
N ILE A 76 -13.07 2.73 7.36
CA ILE A 76 -12.29 3.99 7.33
C ILE A 76 -12.59 4.75 6.03
N PHE A 77 -12.51 4.05 4.90
CA PHE A 77 -12.72 4.64 3.57
C PHE A 77 -14.20 4.98 3.36
N ILE A 78 -15.11 4.10 3.75
CA ILE A 78 -16.55 4.35 3.63
C ILE A 78 -16.95 5.59 4.45
N LEU A 79 -16.46 5.71 5.68
CA LEU A 79 -16.72 6.86 6.53
C LEU A 79 -16.10 8.15 5.98
N LEU A 80 -14.89 8.09 5.42
CA LEU A 80 -14.28 9.23 4.73
C LEU A 80 -15.19 9.75 3.60
N TYR A 81 -15.69 8.86 2.75
CA TYR A 81 -16.55 9.25 1.63
C TYR A 81 -17.95 9.70 2.06
N LEU A 82 -18.54 9.07 3.09
CA LEU A 82 -19.78 9.57 3.69
C LEU A 82 -19.60 10.96 4.29
N PHE A 83 -18.50 11.21 4.99
CA PHE A 83 -18.17 12.52 5.55
C PHE A 83 -18.10 13.57 4.44
N MET A 84 -17.33 13.31 3.38
CA MET A 84 -17.21 14.23 2.24
C MET A 84 -18.55 14.47 1.54
N LEU A 85 -19.33 13.41 1.32
CA LEU A 85 -20.64 13.52 0.68
C LEU A 85 -21.59 14.40 1.51
N PHE A 86 -21.70 14.15 2.81
CA PHE A 86 -22.55 14.97 3.68
C PHE A 86 -22.05 16.41 3.77
N LEU A 87 -20.73 16.63 3.76
CA LEU A 87 -20.16 17.98 3.73
C LEU A 87 -20.56 18.73 2.45
N VAL A 88 -20.50 18.07 1.28
CA VAL A 88 -20.94 18.65 0.01
C VAL A 88 -22.45 18.94 0.03
N LEU A 89 -23.27 18.03 0.57
CA LEU A 89 -24.71 18.23 0.70
C LEU A 89 -25.06 19.40 1.63
N ASP A 90 -24.34 19.54 2.75
CA ASP A 90 -24.49 20.67 3.67
C ASP A 90 -24.06 21.99 3.05
N LEU A 91 -22.96 22.01 2.29
CA LEU A 91 -22.53 23.19 1.55
C LEU A 91 -23.55 23.56 0.48
N GLY A 92 -24.05 22.58 -0.28
CA GLY A 92 -25.13 22.78 -1.24
C GLY A 92 -26.40 23.33 -0.58
N ARG A 93 -26.72 22.89 0.64
CA ARG A 93 -27.84 23.43 1.44
C ARG A 93 -27.58 24.88 1.86
N LEU A 94 -26.37 25.20 2.32
CA LEU A 94 -25.98 26.57 2.70
C LEU A 94 -26.09 27.53 1.50
N LEU A 95 -25.66 27.07 0.33
CA LEU A 95 -25.73 27.80 -0.95
C LEU A 95 -27.13 27.78 -1.57
N ARG A 96 -28.13 27.20 -0.91
CA ARG A 96 -29.53 27.08 -1.36
C ARG A 96 -29.72 26.28 -2.67
N ILE A 97 -28.75 25.43 -3.03
CA ILE A 97 -28.81 24.49 -4.16
C ILE A 97 -29.55 23.20 -3.74
N VAL A 98 -29.30 22.72 -2.52
CA VAL A 98 -29.91 21.49 -1.98
C VAL A 98 -31.02 21.86 -1.00
N SER A 99 -32.25 21.41 -1.27
CA SER A 99 -33.36 21.63 -0.34
C SER A 99 -33.15 20.88 0.97
N ARG A 100 -33.51 21.52 2.09
CA ARG A 100 -33.54 20.87 3.41
C ARG A 100 -34.40 19.61 3.40
N THR A 101 -35.51 19.59 2.67
CA THR A 101 -36.42 18.42 2.64
C THR A 101 -35.78 17.16 2.04
N LEU A 102 -34.69 17.29 1.27
CA LEU A 102 -33.97 16.13 0.73
C LEU A 102 -33.12 15.44 1.79
N LEU A 103 -32.70 16.15 2.83
CA LEU A 103 -31.77 15.65 3.85
C LEU A 103 -32.45 15.16 5.14
N TYR A 104 -33.78 15.28 5.24
CA TYR A 104 -34.54 14.92 6.43
C TYR A 104 -35.69 13.99 6.08
N ASN A 105 -35.76 12.84 6.76
CA ASN A 105 -36.84 11.86 6.66
C ASN A 105 -37.17 11.46 5.20
N ASN A 106 -36.14 11.26 4.38
CA ASN A 106 -36.29 11.05 2.94
C ASN A 106 -35.62 9.73 2.52
N GLY A 107 -36.44 8.70 2.32
CA GLY A 107 -35.98 7.35 1.95
C GLY A 107 -35.38 7.28 0.55
N TRP A 108 -35.82 8.13 -0.37
CA TRP A 108 -35.28 8.18 -1.73
C TRP A 108 -33.85 8.73 -1.72
N THR A 109 -33.60 9.82 -0.99
CA THR A 109 -32.25 10.33 -0.81
C THR A 109 -31.36 9.31 -0.09
N ALA A 110 -31.87 8.66 0.98
CA ALA A 110 -31.11 7.61 1.68
C ALA A 110 -30.74 6.45 0.75
N GLY A 111 -31.69 5.94 -0.03
CA GLY A 111 -31.47 4.88 -1.01
C GLY A 111 -30.52 5.31 -2.13
N GLY A 112 -30.63 6.54 -2.62
CA GLY A 112 -29.73 7.11 -3.62
C GLY A 112 -28.29 7.23 -3.12
N ILE A 113 -28.08 7.70 -1.89
CA ILE A 113 -26.76 7.74 -1.25
C ILE A 113 -26.20 6.32 -1.08
N ALA A 114 -27.00 5.37 -0.59
CA ALA A 114 -26.57 4.00 -0.42
C ALA A 114 -26.16 3.36 -1.76
N LEU A 115 -26.94 3.58 -2.81
CA LEU A 115 -26.64 3.07 -4.16
C LEU A 115 -25.38 3.72 -4.74
N LEU A 116 -25.21 5.04 -4.57
CA LEU A 116 -24.01 5.76 -5.01
C LEU A 116 -22.76 5.22 -4.30
N MET A 117 -22.82 5.09 -2.97
CA MET A 117 -21.73 4.55 -2.16
C MET A 117 -21.41 3.11 -2.56
N PHE A 118 -22.42 2.26 -2.72
CA PHE A 118 -22.23 0.89 -3.18
C PHE A 118 -21.56 0.85 -4.56
N GLY A 119 -22.04 1.62 -5.53
CA GLY A 119 -21.46 1.67 -6.88
C GLY A 119 -20.02 2.17 -6.88
N LEU A 120 -19.72 3.20 -6.09
CA LEU A 120 -18.37 3.76 -5.96
C LEU A 120 -17.39 2.76 -5.33
N PHE A 121 -17.77 2.09 -4.24
CA PHE A 121 -16.90 1.14 -3.56
C PHE A 121 -16.79 -0.19 -4.33
N LEU A 122 -17.84 -0.60 -5.06
CA LEU A 122 -17.75 -1.70 -6.02
C LEU A 122 -16.77 -1.35 -7.14
N TYR A 123 -16.87 -0.16 -7.73
CA TYR A 123 -15.89 0.35 -8.69
C TYR A 123 -14.48 0.32 -8.10
N GLY A 124 -14.28 0.88 -6.92
CA GLY A 124 -12.98 0.89 -6.25
C GLY A 124 -12.43 -0.51 -6.00
N HIS A 125 -13.28 -1.48 -5.68
CA HIS A 125 -12.88 -2.86 -5.48
C HIS A 125 -12.49 -3.55 -6.79
N LEU A 126 -13.30 -3.40 -7.84
CA LEU A 126 -12.99 -3.94 -9.17
C LEU A 126 -11.71 -3.31 -9.73
N HIS A 127 -11.53 -2.01 -9.52
CA HIS A 127 -10.33 -1.29 -9.92
C HIS A 127 -9.08 -1.73 -9.13
N TYR A 128 -9.24 -2.10 -7.85
CA TYR A 128 -8.17 -2.75 -7.09
C TYR A 128 -7.81 -4.12 -7.66
N LYS A 129 -8.79 -4.93 -8.05
CA LYS A 129 -8.58 -6.27 -8.62
C LYS A 129 -7.85 -6.22 -9.96
N HIS A 130 -8.03 -5.14 -10.73
CA HIS A 130 -7.26 -4.90 -11.94
C HIS A 130 -5.83 -4.44 -11.59
N LYS A 131 -4.83 -5.24 -11.98
CA LYS A 131 -3.41 -4.92 -11.79
C LYS A 131 -2.85 -4.34 -13.08
N TYR A 132 -2.52 -3.05 -13.05
CA TYR A 132 -1.97 -2.35 -14.19
C TYR A 132 -0.52 -2.78 -14.42
N ARG A 133 -0.21 -3.09 -15.67
CA ARG A 133 1.14 -3.37 -16.14
C ARG A 133 1.76 -2.08 -16.64
N GLU A 134 2.75 -1.56 -15.92
CA GLU A 134 3.49 -0.38 -16.36
C GLU A 134 4.80 -0.79 -17.02
N GLU A 135 5.00 -0.33 -18.25
CA GLU A 135 6.17 -0.70 -19.03
C GLU A 135 7.17 0.44 -19.11
N MET A 136 8.45 0.12 -18.90
CA MET A 136 9.54 1.07 -19.03
C MET A 136 10.70 0.44 -19.81
N THR A 137 11.33 1.25 -20.65
CA THR A 137 12.60 0.89 -21.30
C THR A 137 13.66 1.88 -20.87
N ILE A 138 14.79 1.36 -20.40
CA ILE A 138 15.94 2.14 -19.95
C ILE A 138 17.14 1.79 -20.82
N THR A 139 17.79 2.79 -21.39
CA THR A 139 19.03 2.63 -22.14
C THR A 139 20.23 2.96 -21.25
N SER A 140 21.22 2.08 -21.22
CA SER A 140 22.43 2.24 -20.40
C SER A 140 23.61 1.45 -20.95
N GLU A 141 24.72 2.13 -21.20
CA GLU A 141 26.01 1.52 -21.61
C GLU A 141 26.59 0.56 -20.56
N LYS A 142 26.10 0.63 -19.31
CA LYS A 142 26.53 -0.26 -18.21
C LYS A 142 25.94 -1.67 -18.31
N VAL A 143 25.00 -1.91 -19.22
CA VAL A 143 24.35 -3.21 -19.43
C VAL A 143 24.71 -3.73 -20.81
N THR A 144 25.32 -4.91 -20.89
CA THR A 144 25.82 -5.47 -22.17
C THR A 144 24.79 -6.30 -22.91
N LYS A 145 23.79 -6.85 -22.20
CA LYS A 145 22.70 -7.64 -22.77
C LYS A 145 21.37 -7.16 -22.20
N PRO A 146 20.30 -7.07 -23.02
CA PRO A 146 18.99 -6.72 -22.52
C PRO A 146 18.58 -7.63 -21.36
N ILE A 147 18.06 -7.03 -20.30
CA ILE A 147 17.55 -7.73 -19.13
C ILE A 147 16.15 -7.22 -18.81
N LYS A 148 15.21 -8.14 -18.59
CA LYS A 148 13.83 -7.84 -18.21
C LYS A 148 13.64 -8.03 -16.71
N LEU A 149 13.22 -6.97 -16.05
CA LEU A 149 12.94 -6.92 -14.63
C LEU A 149 11.43 -6.79 -14.43
N VAL A 150 10.89 -7.51 -13.45
CA VAL A 150 9.57 -7.20 -12.90
C VAL A 150 9.75 -6.64 -11.50
N MET A 151 9.26 -5.43 -11.28
CA MET A 151 9.38 -4.70 -10.03
C MET A 151 8.01 -4.48 -9.41
N MET A 152 7.88 -4.70 -8.10
CA MET A 152 6.63 -4.50 -7.36
C MET A 152 6.90 -4.09 -5.91
N SER A 153 5.91 -3.50 -5.26
CA SER A 153 6.00 -3.12 -3.85
C SER A 153 4.62 -3.26 -3.19
N ASP A 154 4.59 -3.19 -1.86
CA ASP A 154 3.37 -3.08 -1.06
C ASP A 154 2.35 -4.19 -1.37
N LEU A 155 2.79 -5.46 -1.32
CA LEU A 155 1.91 -6.61 -1.52
C LEU A 155 0.94 -6.75 -0.34
N HIS A 156 1.37 -6.37 0.87
CA HIS A 156 0.57 -6.39 2.11
C HIS A 156 -0.17 -7.72 2.31
N LEU A 157 0.55 -8.83 2.22
CA LEU A 157 -0.02 -10.16 2.45
C LEU A 157 -0.49 -10.27 3.90
N GLY A 158 -1.71 -10.76 4.11
CA GLY A 158 -2.35 -10.71 5.42
C GLY A 158 -3.79 -11.20 5.43
N TYR A 159 -4.62 -10.57 6.24
CA TYR A 159 -6.03 -10.97 6.42
C TYR A 159 -6.91 -10.64 5.20
N HIS A 160 -6.50 -9.68 4.38
CA HIS A 160 -7.17 -9.24 3.13
C HIS A 160 -6.49 -9.80 1.88
N ASN A 161 -5.19 -9.54 1.66
CA ASN A 161 -4.44 -10.10 0.54
C ASN A 161 -3.94 -11.50 0.89
N ARG A 162 -4.70 -12.50 0.45
CA ARG A 162 -4.56 -13.92 0.82
C ARG A 162 -3.90 -14.74 -0.29
N ARG A 163 -3.71 -16.03 -0.03
CA ARG A 163 -3.03 -16.96 -0.94
C ARG A 163 -3.62 -16.96 -2.35
N ASP A 164 -4.94 -16.94 -2.51
CA ASP A 164 -5.58 -16.95 -3.84
C ASP A 164 -5.29 -15.67 -4.65
N GLU A 165 -5.09 -14.55 -3.97
CA GLU A 165 -4.71 -13.29 -4.62
C GLU A 165 -3.22 -13.35 -5.03
N LEU A 166 -2.35 -13.79 -4.12
CA LEU A 166 -0.93 -14.00 -4.40
C LEU A 166 -0.71 -15.01 -5.54
N HIS A 167 -1.49 -16.10 -5.58
CA HIS A 167 -1.44 -17.10 -6.63
C HIS A 167 -1.64 -16.48 -8.02
N ARG A 168 -2.67 -15.64 -8.16
CA ARG A 168 -2.94 -14.90 -9.41
C ARG A 168 -1.84 -13.92 -9.76
N TRP A 169 -1.28 -13.23 -8.76
CA TRP A 169 -0.16 -12.32 -8.99
C TRP A 169 1.08 -13.09 -9.47
N VAL A 170 1.42 -14.21 -8.84
CA VAL A 170 2.54 -15.05 -9.28
C VAL A 170 2.38 -15.53 -10.73
N ASP A 171 1.18 -15.99 -11.12
CA ASP A 171 0.90 -16.38 -12.51
C ASP A 171 1.10 -15.22 -13.48
N MET A 172 0.59 -14.03 -13.13
CA MET A 172 0.74 -12.81 -13.92
C MET A 172 2.21 -12.40 -14.06
N ILE A 173 2.99 -12.45 -12.98
CA ILE A 173 4.41 -12.09 -12.97
C ILE A 173 5.23 -13.10 -13.79
N ASN A 174 4.93 -14.40 -13.67
CA ASN A 174 5.59 -15.43 -14.47
C ASN A 174 5.29 -15.29 -15.97
N ALA A 175 4.11 -14.82 -16.35
CA ALA A 175 3.73 -14.58 -17.74
C ALA A 175 4.53 -13.45 -18.41
N GLU A 176 5.18 -12.57 -17.63
CA GLU A 176 6.09 -11.55 -18.18
C GLU A 176 7.44 -12.14 -18.64
N HIS A 177 7.74 -13.38 -18.23
CA HIS A 177 9.04 -14.04 -18.40
C HIS A 177 10.20 -13.14 -17.92
N PRO A 178 10.23 -12.74 -16.64
CA PRO A 178 11.30 -11.91 -16.11
C PRO A 178 12.61 -12.69 -15.99
N ASP A 179 13.74 -11.98 -16.13
CA ASP A 179 15.06 -12.50 -15.79
C ASP A 179 15.35 -12.32 -14.29
N LEU A 180 14.72 -11.32 -13.66
CA LEU A 180 14.90 -10.96 -12.26
C LEU A 180 13.65 -10.25 -11.72
N ILE A 181 13.31 -10.51 -10.46
CA ILE A 181 12.18 -9.88 -9.78
C ILE A 181 12.69 -9.05 -8.61
N LEU A 182 12.25 -7.80 -8.50
CA LEU A 182 12.63 -6.88 -7.42
C LEU A 182 11.39 -6.46 -6.62
N ILE A 183 11.46 -6.56 -5.29
CA ILE A 183 10.36 -6.18 -4.40
C ILE A 183 10.81 -5.11 -3.39
N ALA A 184 10.27 -3.90 -3.51
CA ALA A 184 10.66 -2.79 -2.63
C ALA A 184 9.80 -2.72 -1.36
N GLY A 185 9.91 -3.70 -0.46
CA GLY A 185 9.28 -3.66 0.87
C GLY A 185 7.77 -3.94 0.93
N ASP A 186 7.25 -4.03 2.17
CA ASP A 186 5.86 -4.29 2.53
C ASP A 186 5.26 -5.53 1.82
N ILE A 187 5.99 -6.65 1.88
CA ILE A 187 5.46 -7.95 1.46
C ILE A 187 4.42 -8.43 2.47
N ILE A 188 4.72 -8.24 3.75
CA ILE A 188 3.91 -8.69 4.87
C ILE A 188 3.13 -7.48 5.39
N ASP A 189 1.84 -7.65 5.68
CA ASP A 189 1.05 -6.61 6.36
C ASP A 189 1.28 -6.66 7.90
N GLY A 190 0.24 -6.59 8.73
CA GLY A 190 0.37 -6.49 10.19
C GLY A 190 0.56 -7.82 10.93
N SER A 191 0.47 -8.98 10.26
CA SER A 191 0.54 -10.28 10.92
C SER A 191 1.09 -11.38 10.02
N MET A 192 2.02 -12.17 10.57
CA MET A 192 2.55 -13.39 9.94
C MET A 192 1.58 -14.58 9.94
N ARG A 193 0.51 -14.53 10.75
CA ARG A 193 -0.37 -15.69 10.94
C ARG A 193 -1.05 -16.14 9.64
N PRO A 194 -1.72 -15.26 8.85
CA PRO A 194 -2.35 -15.67 7.60
C PRO A 194 -1.34 -16.29 6.62
N LEU A 195 -0.13 -15.72 6.53
CA LEU A 195 0.91 -16.21 5.63
C LEU A 195 1.38 -17.63 6.00
N LYS A 196 1.52 -17.90 7.31
CA LYS A 196 1.90 -19.21 7.83
C LYS A 196 0.79 -20.24 7.65
N GLU A 197 -0.44 -19.94 8.11
CA GLU A 197 -1.56 -20.89 8.06
C GLU A 197 -1.98 -21.21 6.62
N GLN A 198 -1.87 -20.25 5.70
CA GLN A 198 -2.16 -20.48 4.28
C GLN A 198 -0.94 -20.94 3.49
N LYS A 199 0.25 -21.01 4.09
CA LYS A 199 1.53 -21.38 3.44
C LYS A 199 1.85 -20.54 2.20
N MET A 200 1.73 -19.22 2.32
CA MET A 200 1.94 -18.29 1.19
C MET A 200 3.38 -18.30 0.64
N HIS A 201 4.37 -18.78 1.40
CA HIS A 201 5.74 -18.97 0.94
C HIS A 201 5.82 -19.94 -0.25
N GLU A 202 4.94 -20.96 -0.31
CA GLU A 202 4.87 -21.91 -1.44
C GLU A 202 4.52 -21.21 -2.76
N GLU A 203 3.77 -20.09 -2.73
CA GLU A 203 3.44 -19.36 -3.95
C GLU A 203 4.67 -18.59 -4.49
N PHE A 204 5.50 -18.01 -3.63
CA PHE A 204 6.73 -17.35 -4.06
C PHE A 204 7.74 -18.33 -4.68
N GLN A 205 7.79 -19.57 -4.18
CA GLN A 205 8.65 -20.63 -4.75
C GLN A 205 8.26 -21.01 -6.19
N ARG A 206 7.06 -20.62 -6.67
CA ARG A 206 6.61 -20.83 -8.05
C ARG A 206 7.11 -19.73 -9.00
N LEU A 207 7.73 -18.66 -8.51
CA LEU A 207 8.29 -17.63 -9.38
C LEU A 207 9.47 -18.19 -10.17
N ASN A 208 9.47 -17.96 -11.48
CA ASN A 208 10.43 -18.55 -12.41
C ASN A 208 11.76 -17.78 -12.52
N ALA A 209 11.96 -16.76 -11.68
CA ALA A 209 13.13 -15.90 -11.68
C ALA A 209 13.61 -15.62 -10.25
N PRO A 210 14.91 -15.34 -10.03
CA PRO A 210 15.41 -14.93 -8.73
C PRO A 210 14.69 -13.68 -8.21
N VAL A 211 14.37 -13.68 -6.91
CA VAL A 211 13.64 -12.58 -6.27
C VAL A 211 14.55 -11.89 -5.26
N TYR A 212 14.72 -10.59 -5.37
CA TYR A 212 15.43 -9.76 -4.39
C TYR A 212 14.48 -8.74 -3.79
N ALA A 213 14.57 -8.53 -2.48
CA ALA A 213 13.69 -7.61 -1.78
C ALA A 213 14.43 -6.79 -0.73
N CYS A 214 13.90 -5.61 -0.39
CA CYS A 214 14.24 -4.92 0.85
C CYS A 214 13.05 -5.02 1.84
N LEU A 215 13.26 -4.64 3.09
CA LEU A 215 12.18 -4.49 4.06
C LEU A 215 11.39 -3.21 3.81
N GLY A 216 10.10 -3.22 4.16
CA GLY A 216 9.29 -2.03 4.36
C GLY A 216 8.96 -1.83 5.83
N ASN A 217 8.07 -0.88 6.12
CA ASN A 217 7.73 -0.57 7.50
C ASN A 217 6.78 -1.62 8.13
N HIS A 218 5.98 -2.32 7.34
CA HIS A 218 5.05 -3.32 7.86
C HIS A 218 5.77 -4.57 8.37
N GLU A 219 6.95 -4.92 7.83
CA GLU A 219 7.76 -6.00 8.39
C GLU A 219 8.13 -5.74 9.86
N TYR A 220 8.40 -4.49 10.25
CA TYR A 220 8.65 -4.10 11.64
C TYR A 220 7.39 -4.16 12.51
N TYR A 221 6.22 -3.85 11.93
CA TYR A 221 4.94 -3.91 12.65
C TYR A 221 4.46 -5.36 12.86
N SER A 222 4.80 -6.26 11.94
CA SER A 222 4.40 -7.67 11.95
C SER A 222 5.09 -8.52 13.04
N GLY A 223 6.23 -8.05 13.58
CA GLY A 223 7.04 -8.76 14.58
C GLY A 223 8.25 -9.47 13.94
N GLU A 224 9.36 -8.74 13.94
CA GLU A 224 10.60 -8.89 13.14
C GLU A 224 11.23 -10.30 13.03
N PRO A 225 11.22 -11.22 14.03
CA PRO A 225 11.82 -12.54 13.86
C PRO A 225 11.07 -13.46 12.87
N GLY A 226 9.76 -13.28 12.73
CA GLY A 226 8.92 -14.14 11.88
C GLY A 226 9.04 -13.83 10.39
N ALA A 227 9.34 -12.57 10.06
CA ALA A 227 9.46 -12.11 8.68
C ALA A 227 10.69 -12.73 8.00
N GLN A 228 11.87 -12.65 8.62
CA GLN A 228 13.11 -13.16 8.01
C GLN A 228 13.04 -14.66 7.64
N LEU A 229 12.42 -15.48 8.49
CA LEU A 229 12.20 -16.89 8.21
C LEU A 229 11.29 -17.10 7.00
N PHE A 230 10.23 -16.29 6.88
CA PHE A 230 9.35 -16.34 5.71
C PHE A 230 10.08 -16.00 4.42
N TYR A 231 10.91 -14.95 4.39
CA TYR A 231 11.70 -14.61 3.20
C TYR A 231 12.60 -15.78 2.77
N LYS A 232 13.26 -16.42 3.75
CA LYS A 232 14.09 -17.60 3.49
C LYS A 232 13.27 -18.76 2.92
N ASP A 233 12.15 -19.12 3.56
CA ASP A 233 11.29 -20.22 3.13
C ASP A 233 10.63 -19.95 1.76
N ALA A 234 10.35 -18.68 1.46
CA ALA A 234 9.81 -18.22 0.17
C ALA A 234 10.84 -18.20 -0.97
N GLY A 235 12.13 -18.42 -0.67
CA GLY A 235 13.20 -18.30 -1.67
C GLY A 235 13.52 -16.86 -2.08
N ILE A 236 13.18 -15.88 -1.24
CA ILE A 236 13.43 -14.46 -1.51
C ILE A 236 14.78 -14.04 -0.91
N HIS A 237 15.63 -13.46 -1.74
CA HIS A 237 16.91 -12.89 -1.32
C HIS A 237 16.69 -11.52 -0.68
N LEU A 238 16.53 -11.53 0.64
CA LEU A 238 16.35 -10.31 1.42
C LEU A 238 17.67 -9.53 1.55
N LEU A 239 17.67 -8.28 1.13
CA LEU A 239 18.75 -7.32 1.22
C LEU A 239 18.43 -6.28 2.31
N GLN A 240 19.26 -6.23 3.35
CA GLN A 240 19.13 -5.31 4.48
C GLN A 240 20.46 -4.60 4.68
N ASP A 241 20.52 -3.33 4.26
CA ASP A 241 21.75 -2.53 4.21
C ASP A 241 22.93 -3.29 3.57
N SER A 242 22.62 -3.97 2.47
CA SER A 242 23.51 -4.86 1.75
C SER A 242 23.30 -4.76 0.23
N ALA A 243 24.24 -5.31 -0.52
CA ALA A 243 24.22 -5.27 -1.98
C ALA A 243 24.67 -6.61 -2.57
N VAL A 244 24.27 -6.85 -3.81
CA VAL A 244 24.60 -8.06 -4.59
C VAL A 244 24.77 -7.69 -6.06
N ILE A 245 25.58 -8.45 -6.79
CA ILE A 245 25.71 -8.33 -8.24
C ILE A 245 24.96 -9.46 -8.92
N VAL A 246 24.15 -9.11 -9.91
CA VAL A 246 23.44 -10.05 -10.80
C VAL A 246 23.76 -9.65 -12.25
N GLY A 247 24.72 -10.34 -12.86
CA GLY A 247 25.21 -9.99 -14.20
C GLY A 247 25.83 -8.59 -14.25
N ASP A 248 25.18 -7.68 -14.98
CA ASP A 248 25.58 -6.27 -15.12
C ASP A 248 24.88 -5.33 -14.13
N LEU A 249 24.00 -5.87 -13.28
CA LEU A 249 23.27 -5.11 -12.29
C LEU A 249 23.93 -5.19 -10.91
N GLY A 250 23.99 -4.06 -10.22
CA GLY A 250 24.26 -3.98 -8.79
C GLY A 250 22.97 -3.69 -8.06
N ILE A 251 22.43 -4.65 -7.30
CA ILE A 251 21.18 -4.47 -6.55
C ILE A 251 21.53 -4.16 -5.10
N ILE A 252 21.00 -3.04 -4.60
CA ILE A 252 21.19 -2.58 -3.24
C ILE A 252 19.84 -2.60 -2.55
N GLY A 253 19.75 -3.28 -1.41
CA GLY A 253 18.59 -3.16 -0.52
C GLY A 253 18.99 -2.39 0.71
N ARG A 254 18.36 -1.23 0.91
CA ARG A 254 18.52 -0.46 2.13
C ARG A 254 17.45 -0.89 3.12
N ASP A 255 17.85 -1.05 4.37
CA ASP A 255 16.91 -1.39 5.43
C ASP A 255 15.87 -0.28 5.62
N ASP A 256 14.67 -0.55 6.13
CA ASP A 256 13.58 0.43 6.15
C ASP A 256 13.85 1.61 7.10
N ARG A 257 13.29 2.78 6.77
CA ARG A 257 13.41 4.01 7.60
C ARG A 257 12.90 3.84 9.03
N THR A 258 11.97 2.91 9.26
CA THR A 258 11.44 2.58 10.59
C THR A 258 12.56 2.14 11.53
N ASN A 259 13.57 1.42 11.03
CA ASN A 259 14.78 1.12 11.79
C ASN A 259 15.68 2.35 11.92
N GLN A 260 15.71 2.95 13.11
CA GLN A 260 16.56 4.11 13.42
C GLN A 260 18.06 3.79 13.37
N HIS A 261 18.43 2.51 13.36
CA HIS A 261 19.82 2.04 13.25
C HIS A 261 20.22 1.65 11.82
N ARG A 262 19.34 1.83 10.82
CA ARG A 262 19.69 1.59 9.41
C ARG A 262 20.94 2.37 9.00
N LYS A 263 21.76 1.78 8.14
CA LYS A 263 22.95 2.45 7.59
C LYS A 263 22.55 3.59 6.65
N SER A 264 23.42 4.58 6.56
CA SER A 264 23.33 5.58 5.48
C SER A 264 23.62 4.92 4.13
N LEU A 265 23.00 5.42 3.05
CA LEU A 265 23.27 4.91 1.70
C LEU A 265 24.78 4.98 1.37
N GLY A 266 25.43 6.09 1.71
CA GLY A 266 26.88 6.23 1.54
C GLY A 266 27.70 5.14 2.23
N LYS A 267 27.31 4.71 3.43
CA LYS A 267 28.02 3.62 4.13
C LYS A 267 27.81 2.27 3.46
N ILE A 268 26.60 2.01 2.94
CA ILE A 268 26.30 0.78 2.19
C ILE A 268 27.12 0.75 0.91
N MET A 269 27.13 1.84 0.16
CA MET A 269 27.93 2.00 -1.05
C MET A 269 29.42 1.77 -0.75
N GLU A 270 29.97 2.40 0.28
CA GLU A 270 31.36 2.23 0.70
C GLU A 270 31.70 0.76 0.96
N LEU A 271 30.91 0.08 1.81
CA LEU A 271 31.13 -1.32 2.17
C LEU A 271 30.96 -2.27 0.98
N ALA A 272 29.97 -2.01 0.14
CA ALA A 272 29.71 -2.84 -1.01
C ALA A 272 30.81 -2.69 -2.07
N THR A 273 31.30 -1.47 -2.30
CA THR A 273 32.37 -1.21 -3.29
C THR A 273 33.73 -1.77 -2.86
N GLN A 274 33.94 -2.03 -1.56
CA GLN A 274 35.14 -2.72 -1.06
C GLN A 274 35.21 -4.19 -1.51
N HIS A 275 34.07 -4.80 -1.83
CA HIS A 275 33.97 -6.23 -2.14
C HIS A 275 33.34 -6.53 -3.50
N LEU A 276 32.67 -5.56 -4.11
CA LEU A 276 31.93 -5.67 -5.36
C LEU A 276 32.31 -4.50 -6.29
N PRO A 277 32.53 -4.74 -7.60
CA PRO A 277 32.79 -3.67 -8.57
C PRO A 277 31.54 -2.86 -8.95
N LEU A 278 30.77 -2.38 -7.96
CA LEU A 278 29.50 -1.66 -8.12
C LEU A 278 29.60 -0.42 -9.02
N ASN A 279 30.73 0.28 -8.97
CA ASN A 279 31.02 1.45 -9.79
C ASN A 279 30.99 1.18 -11.31
N THR A 280 31.14 -0.08 -11.72
CA THR A 280 31.08 -0.51 -13.13
C THR A 280 29.72 -1.11 -13.52
N LYS A 281 28.78 -1.21 -12.58
CA LYS A 281 27.49 -1.88 -12.75
C LYS A 281 26.36 -0.86 -12.82
N TYR A 282 25.27 -1.24 -13.51
CA TYR A 282 24.04 -0.48 -13.44
C TYR A 282 23.41 -0.68 -12.06
N THR A 283 23.40 0.37 -11.24
CA THR A 283 23.05 0.26 -9.82
C THR A 283 21.58 0.56 -9.60
N ILE A 284 20.86 -0.43 -9.06
CA ILE A 284 19.45 -0.33 -8.67
C ILE A 284 19.35 -0.33 -7.15
N LEU A 285 18.77 0.73 -6.59
CA LEU A 285 18.48 0.86 -5.17
C LEU A 285 17.02 0.52 -4.88
N LEU A 286 16.80 -0.45 -3.99
CA LEU A 286 15.53 -0.69 -3.32
C LEU A 286 15.57 0.06 -1.98
N ASP A 287 14.77 1.12 -1.88
CA ASP A 287 14.55 1.89 -0.65
C ASP A 287 13.05 2.13 -0.53
N HIS A 288 12.39 1.41 0.38
CA HIS A 288 10.94 1.29 0.41
C HIS A 288 10.22 2.64 0.50
N GLN A 289 10.68 3.53 1.39
CA GLN A 289 10.06 4.85 1.59
C GLN A 289 10.78 5.93 0.77
N PRO A 290 10.09 6.65 -0.15
CA PRO A 290 10.71 7.60 -1.07
C PRO A 290 11.00 8.97 -0.41
N TYR A 291 11.75 8.93 0.70
CA TYR A 291 12.25 10.12 1.38
C TYR A 291 13.71 10.36 1.04
N HIS A 292 14.10 11.64 1.02
CA HIS A 292 15.49 12.03 0.80
C HIS A 292 16.07 11.51 -0.53
N LEU A 293 15.31 11.67 -1.62
CA LEU A 293 15.68 11.18 -2.95
C LEU A 293 17.04 11.71 -3.41
N GLU A 294 17.48 12.87 -2.91
CA GLU A 294 18.81 13.42 -3.14
C GLU A 294 19.97 12.51 -2.70
N GLN A 295 19.74 11.56 -1.79
CA GLN A 295 20.79 10.64 -1.34
C GLN A 295 21.23 9.71 -2.46
N ALA A 296 20.28 9.15 -3.22
CA ALA A 296 20.59 8.26 -4.35
C ALA A 296 21.36 9.01 -5.45
N GLU A 297 20.94 10.23 -5.77
CA GLU A 297 21.61 11.12 -6.73
C GLU A 297 23.05 11.41 -6.31
N ARG A 298 23.28 11.83 -5.06
CA ARG A 298 24.62 12.14 -4.53
C ARG A 298 25.57 10.94 -4.51
N HIS A 299 25.02 9.73 -4.51
CA HIS A 299 25.78 8.48 -4.52
C HIS A 299 25.82 7.81 -5.90
N HIS A 300 25.41 8.50 -6.96
CA HIS A 300 25.46 8.02 -8.34
C HIS A 300 24.74 6.69 -8.58
N VAL A 301 23.63 6.47 -7.87
CA VAL A 301 22.71 5.36 -8.16
C VAL A 301 22.06 5.63 -9.52
N ASP A 302 21.92 4.61 -10.37
CA ASP A 302 21.34 4.77 -11.70
C ASP A 302 19.80 4.77 -11.66
N PHE A 303 19.24 3.87 -10.84
CA PHE A 303 17.79 3.72 -10.66
C PHE A 303 17.42 3.46 -9.20
N GLN A 304 16.41 4.14 -8.68
CA GLN A 304 15.80 3.80 -7.39
C GLN A 304 14.35 3.37 -7.57
N PHE A 305 14.00 2.25 -6.94
CA PHE A 305 12.62 1.76 -6.86
C PHE A 305 12.12 1.83 -5.42
N SER A 306 10.95 2.43 -5.25
CA SER A 306 10.31 2.68 -3.95
C SER A 306 8.81 2.37 -4.02
N GLY A 307 8.18 2.18 -2.87
CA GLY A 307 6.74 2.01 -2.71
C GLY A 307 6.20 2.91 -1.61
N HIS A 308 5.53 2.33 -0.61
CA HIS A 308 5.11 2.93 0.67
C HIS A 308 3.98 3.97 0.59
N THR A 309 4.00 4.83 -0.42
CA THR A 309 3.05 5.96 -0.51
C THR A 309 1.64 5.49 -0.87
N HIS A 310 1.53 4.34 -1.54
CA HIS A 310 0.32 3.85 -2.20
C HIS A 310 -0.36 4.84 -3.16
N HIS A 311 0.29 5.96 -3.48
CA HIS A 311 -0.38 7.16 -4.01
C HIS A 311 -1.63 7.55 -3.19
N GLY A 312 -1.61 7.32 -1.88
CA GLY A 312 -2.73 7.55 -0.95
C GLY A 312 -3.87 6.54 -1.02
N GLN A 313 -3.81 5.52 -1.88
CA GLN A 313 -4.80 4.44 -2.10
C GLN A 313 -6.18 4.91 -2.62
N VAL A 314 -6.73 5.99 -2.11
CA VAL A 314 -7.98 6.60 -2.59
C VAL A 314 -7.84 8.11 -2.69
N TRP A 315 -8.53 8.72 -3.64
CA TRP A 315 -8.78 10.16 -3.64
C TRP A 315 -9.66 10.53 -2.43
N PRO A 316 -9.50 11.71 -1.79
CA PRO A 316 -8.47 12.73 -2.01
C PRO A 316 -7.18 12.51 -1.21
N ILE A 317 -6.99 11.35 -0.58
CA ILE A 317 -5.76 11.05 0.17
C ILE A 317 -4.54 11.08 -0.75
N SER A 318 -4.72 10.73 -2.03
CA SER A 318 -3.69 10.93 -3.08
C SER A 318 -3.14 12.36 -3.12
N TRP A 319 -4.00 13.38 -3.07
CA TRP A 319 -3.56 14.78 -3.04
C TRP A 319 -2.79 15.14 -1.77
N ILE A 320 -3.13 14.51 -0.64
CA ILE A 320 -2.38 14.69 0.61
C ILE A 320 -1.00 14.06 0.46
N THR A 321 -0.90 12.88 -0.14
CA THR A 321 0.41 12.25 -0.41
C THR A 321 1.25 13.07 -1.38
N ASP A 322 0.66 13.64 -2.43
CA ASP A 322 1.35 14.51 -3.39
C ASP A 322 1.93 15.77 -2.72
N ALA A 323 1.29 16.25 -1.66
CA ALA A 323 1.77 17.41 -0.90
C ALA A 323 2.88 17.06 0.12
N ILE A 324 3.00 15.79 0.52
CA ILE A 324 3.96 15.33 1.53
C ILE A 324 5.27 14.87 0.90
N TYR A 325 5.21 14.17 -0.23
CA TYR A 325 6.36 13.54 -0.87
C TYR A 325 6.85 14.37 -2.07
N GLU A 326 8.16 14.42 -2.28
CA GLU A 326 8.76 15.05 -3.48
C GLU A 326 8.25 14.39 -4.77
N CYS A 327 8.11 13.07 -4.74
CA CYS A 327 7.37 12.29 -5.72
C CYS A 327 6.59 11.21 -4.98
N SER A 328 5.26 11.29 -5.04
CA SER A 328 4.35 10.35 -4.40
C SER A 328 4.09 9.11 -5.27
N PHE A 329 4.21 9.21 -6.59
CA PHE A 329 3.86 8.14 -7.51
C PHE A 329 4.43 8.36 -8.93
N GLY A 330 4.83 7.27 -9.58
CA GLY A 330 5.24 7.24 -10.98
C GLY A 330 6.74 7.47 -11.20
N ALA A 331 7.10 7.70 -12.46
CA ALA A 331 8.47 7.96 -12.86
C ALA A 331 8.91 9.38 -12.46
N TYR A 332 10.12 9.49 -11.92
CA TYR A 332 10.73 10.76 -11.53
C TYR A 332 12.22 10.75 -11.87
N LYS A 333 12.81 11.92 -12.04
CA LYS A 333 14.24 12.04 -12.36
C LYS A 333 14.86 13.19 -11.59
N ARG A 334 16.02 12.91 -10.99
CA ARG A 334 16.85 13.89 -10.30
C ARG A 334 18.30 13.72 -10.72
N GLY A 335 18.86 14.75 -11.35
CA GLY A 335 20.18 14.65 -11.97
C GLY A 335 20.24 13.50 -12.98
N HIS A 336 21.16 12.56 -12.75
CA HIS A 336 21.32 11.36 -13.58
C HIS A 336 20.55 10.14 -13.05
N THR A 337 20.02 10.21 -11.83
CA THR A 337 19.28 9.09 -11.21
C THR A 337 17.83 9.12 -11.65
N ASN A 338 17.35 7.96 -12.09
CA ASN A 338 15.93 7.75 -12.37
C ASN A 338 15.27 7.10 -11.15
N TYR A 339 14.01 7.42 -10.93
CA TYR A 339 13.23 6.91 -9.82
C TYR A 339 11.91 6.39 -10.35
N TYR A 340 11.40 5.36 -9.70
CA TYR A 340 10.01 4.99 -9.88
C TYR A 340 9.39 4.68 -8.51
N ILE A 341 8.34 5.42 -8.18
CA ILE A 341 7.61 5.28 -6.92
C ILE A 341 6.32 4.55 -7.25
N SER A 342 6.26 3.27 -6.90
CA SER A 342 5.08 2.46 -7.14
C SER A 342 3.94 2.86 -6.23
N SER A 343 2.71 2.79 -6.75
CA SER A 343 1.51 2.89 -5.92
C SER A 343 1.18 1.56 -5.23
N GLY A 344 1.96 0.50 -5.46
CA GLY A 344 1.81 -0.80 -4.82
C GLY A 344 0.95 -1.79 -5.62
N LEU A 345 1.36 -3.05 -5.65
CA LEU A 345 0.60 -4.13 -6.29
C LEU A 345 -0.62 -4.51 -5.43
N GLY A 346 -0.40 -4.60 -4.12
CA GLY A 346 -1.42 -4.80 -3.11
C GLY A 346 -1.99 -3.47 -2.61
N ILE A 347 -2.54 -3.55 -1.40
CA ILE A 347 -3.15 -2.46 -0.63
C ILE A 347 -3.07 -2.81 0.85
N TRP A 348 -3.06 -1.80 1.72
CA TRP A 348 -3.25 -1.97 3.15
C TRP A 348 -4.73 -1.78 3.52
N GLY A 349 -5.26 -2.70 4.32
CA GLY A 349 -6.63 -2.60 4.83
C GLY A 349 -7.73 -2.79 3.77
N GLY A 350 -8.64 -1.82 3.67
CA GLY A 350 -9.84 -1.91 2.83
C GLY A 350 -9.53 -1.94 1.33
N MET A 351 -10.00 -2.99 0.64
CA MET A 351 -9.69 -3.33 -0.77
C MET A 351 -10.35 -2.40 -1.81
N PHE A 352 -9.96 -1.12 -1.80
CA PHE A 352 -10.47 -0.11 -2.72
C PHE A 352 -9.35 0.74 -3.32
N ARG A 353 -9.38 0.93 -4.64
CA ARG A 353 -8.57 1.89 -5.39
C ARG A 353 -9.51 2.88 -6.10
N ILE A 354 -9.65 4.09 -5.56
CA ILE A 354 -10.51 5.14 -6.16
C ILE A 354 -9.64 6.32 -6.53
N GLY A 355 -9.55 6.67 -7.81
CA GLY A 355 -8.65 7.74 -8.28
C GLY A 355 -7.16 7.41 -8.20
N THR A 356 -6.80 6.17 -7.89
CA THR A 356 -5.44 5.61 -7.90
C THR A 356 -5.48 4.20 -8.51
N ARG A 357 -4.34 3.54 -8.67
CA ARG A 357 -4.25 2.19 -9.25
C ARG A 357 -3.37 1.25 -8.45
N SER A 358 -3.60 -0.05 -8.60
CA SER A 358 -2.64 -1.09 -8.22
C SER A 358 -1.84 -1.49 -9.45
N GLU A 359 -0.53 -1.59 -9.34
CA GLU A 359 0.35 -1.83 -10.48
C GLU A 359 1.58 -2.69 -10.14
N TYR A 360 2.21 -3.19 -11.20
CA TYR A 360 3.56 -3.71 -11.20
C TYR A 360 4.29 -3.14 -12.42
N VAL A 361 5.61 -3.03 -12.32
CA VAL A 361 6.44 -2.38 -13.33
C VAL A 361 7.28 -3.42 -14.05
N VAL A 362 7.22 -3.44 -15.38
CA VAL A 362 8.05 -4.27 -16.24
C VAL A 362 9.09 -3.37 -16.89
N VAL A 363 10.34 -3.54 -16.48
CA VAL A 363 11.46 -2.71 -16.93
C VAL A 363 12.37 -3.54 -17.82
N THR A 364 12.59 -3.08 -19.05
CA THR A 364 13.67 -3.61 -19.90
C THR A 364 14.84 -2.66 -19.86
N ILE A 365 16.01 -3.14 -19.41
CA ILE A 365 17.25 -2.38 -19.44
C ILE A 365 18.11 -2.93 -20.58
N GLN A 366 18.54 -2.06 -21.49
CA GLN A 366 19.30 -2.43 -22.68
C GLN A 366 20.44 -1.45 -22.96
N HIS A 367 21.44 -1.90 -23.73
CA HIS A 367 22.56 -1.08 -24.17
C HIS A 367 22.12 0.01 -25.17
#